data_AF-A0A914E5U3-F1
#
_entry.id   AF-A0A914E5U3-F1
#
_cell.length_a   1.000
_cell.length_b   1.000
_cell.length_c   1.000
_cell.angle_alpha   90.00
_cell.angle_beta   90.00
_cell.angle_gamma   90.00
#
_symmetry.space_group_name_H-M   'P 1'
#
loop_
_entity.id
_entity.type
_entity.pdbx_description
1 polymer ?
#
loop_
_entity_poly.entity_id
_entity_poly.type
_entity_poly.pdbx_seq_one_letter_code
_entity_poly.pdbx_strand_id
1 'polypeptide(L)'
;MVAIENEYGGNMEINHVCDHNYTYFLRDLFWSILGNDVVLYTTDSADSPPAIQCGHVNGTFTTVDFDTDNLDYQTIVNHFKLQQSFNPDNGGPGVDSEYYDGWIVNWGSSYYSIFHQIQRVINDFTGMYSLNASWSVYMFHGGTNFGFQNAWNVITSYDYAAPISENGDVTPLYVAIRNMIQNFTDWDTPPQAIPQNNTKVNYGTVALQRVGTNLISTLTQILESCTTSTYPMTFEQINHGYGFVLYTTTLQKSGKTLSIPGIRDYGYVFLNNVYQ
;
A
#
# COMPACT_ATOMS: atom_id res chain seq x y z
N MET A 1 -0.69 8.99 18.50
CA MET A 1 -1.79 9.37 17.58
C MET A 1 -2.32 8.10 16.94
N VAL A 2 -3.57 8.07 16.48
CA VAL A 2 -4.17 6.94 15.78
C VAL A 2 -4.93 7.45 14.56
N ALA A 3 -4.60 6.94 13.37
CA ALA A 3 -5.34 7.25 12.16
C ALA A 3 -6.73 6.60 12.23
N ILE A 4 -7.76 7.32 11.81
CA ILE A 4 -9.08 6.74 11.57
C ILE A 4 -9.39 6.85 10.08
N GLU A 5 -9.81 5.73 9.47
CA GLU A 5 -9.86 5.62 8.00
C GLU A 5 -8.49 5.87 7.34
N ASN A 6 -8.43 5.88 6.00
CA ASN A 6 -7.26 6.14 5.19
C ASN A 6 -7.68 6.79 3.86
N GLU A 7 -7.34 8.07 3.65
CA GLU A 7 -7.66 8.82 2.43
C GLU A 7 -9.14 8.68 2.00
N TYR A 8 -10.06 8.71 2.98
CA TYR A 8 -11.48 8.51 2.73
C TYR A 8 -12.02 9.48 1.67
N GLY A 9 -11.48 10.70 1.65
CA GLY A 9 -11.80 11.73 0.68
C GLY A 9 -11.54 11.34 -0.78
N GLY A 10 -10.58 10.44 -1.05
CA GLY A 10 -10.35 9.90 -2.38
C GLY A 10 -11.58 9.16 -2.96
N ASN A 11 -12.44 8.61 -2.10
CA ASN A 11 -13.72 8.02 -2.54
C ASN A 11 -14.68 9.05 -3.14
N MET A 12 -14.59 10.32 -2.76
CA MET A 12 -15.41 11.38 -3.36
C MET A 12 -15.02 11.61 -4.83
N GLU A 13 -13.73 11.46 -5.15
CA GLU A 13 -13.25 11.60 -6.52
C GLU A 13 -13.61 10.40 -7.39
N ILE A 14 -13.45 9.19 -6.86
CA ILE A 14 -13.63 7.95 -7.61
C ILE A 14 -15.11 7.55 -7.70
N ASN A 15 -15.83 7.64 -6.57
CA ASN A 15 -17.17 7.09 -6.40
C ASN A 15 -18.24 8.13 -6.07
N HIS A 16 -17.87 9.40 -5.91
CA HIS A 16 -18.76 10.48 -5.45
C HIS A 16 -19.45 10.18 -4.11
N VAL A 17 -18.72 9.51 -3.20
CA VAL A 17 -19.19 9.15 -1.87
C VAL A 17 -18.50 10.04 -0.83
N CYS A 18 -19.30 10.63 0.06
CA CYS A 18 -18.82 11.41 1.19
C CYS A 18 -19.72 11.23 2.43
N ASP A 19 -19.61 10.08 3.09
CA ASP A 19 -20.46 9.73 4.23
C ASP A 19 -19.78 10.08 5.57
N HIS A 20 -20.03 11.30 6.04
CA HIS A 20 -19.56 11.71 7.36
C HIS A 20 -20.22 10.96 8.53
N ASN A 21 -21.38 10.32 8.35
CA ASN A 21 -21.96 9.52 9.43
C ASN A 21 -21.08 8.29 9.71
N TYR A 22 -20.53 7.68 8.66
CA TYR A 22 -19.57 6.59 8.78
C TYR A 22 -18.30 7.05 9.50
N THR A 23 -17.70 8.18 9.09
CA THR A 23 -16.44 8.63 9.70
C THR A 23 -16.63 9.15 11.13
N TYR A 24 -17.78 9.77 11.45
CA TYR A 24 -18.15 10.10 12.84
C TYR A 24 -18.37 8.85 13.69
N PHE A 25 -19.01 7.82 13.15
CA PHE A 25 -19.16 6.54 13.83
C PHE A 25 -17.79 5.94 14.18
N LEU A 26 -16.83 5.96 13.24
CA LEU A 26 -15.47 5.47 13.51
C LEU A 26 -14.77 6.29 14.61
N ARG A 27 -14.79 7.62 14.52
CA ARG A 27 -14.22 8.50 15.55
C ARG A 27 -14.76 8.17 16.94
N ASP A 28 -16.09 8.11 17.07
CA ASP A 28 -16.74 7.88 18.36
C ASP A 28 -16.49 6.46 18.88
N LEU A 29 -16.43 5.46 17.99
CA LEU A 29 -16.05 4.10 18.32
C LEU A 29 -14.62 4.04 18.87
N PHE A 30 -13.64 4.66 18.19
CA PHE A 30 -12.26 4.68 18.64
C PHE A 30 -12.12 5.35 20.00
N TRP A 31 -12.76 6.49 20.24
CA TRP A 31 -12.78 7.13 21.55
C TRP A 31 -13.47 6.29 22.63
N SER A 32 -14.53 5.56 22.30
CA SER A 32 -15.19 4.66 23.26
C SER A 32 -14.28 3.53 23.75
N ILE A 33 -13.28 3.14 22.94
CA ILE A 33 -12.34 2.05 23.24
C ILE A 33 -11.04 2.58 23.86
N LEU A 34 -10.49 3.66 23.31
CA LEU A 34 -9.15 4.17 23.64
C LEU A 34 -9.18 5.32 24.66
N GLY A 35 -10.36 5.90 24.91
CA GLY A 35 -10.54 7.11 25.70
C GLY A 35 -10.31 8.40 24.90
N ASN A 36 -10.73 9.53 25.45
CA ASN A 36 -10.71 10.83 24.75
C ASN A 36 -9.35 11.53 24.74
N ASP A 37 -8.36 11.01 25.49
CA ASP A 37 -7.01 11.58 25.54
C ASP A 37 -6.16 11.21 24.30
N VAL A 38 -6.59 10.19 23.53
CA VAL A 38 -5.90 9.81 22.30
C VAL A 38 -6.16 10.86 21.21
N VAL A 39 -5.10 11.33 20.58
CA VAL A 39 -5.19 12.15 19.37
C VAL A 39 -5.53 11.23 18.19
N LEU A 40 -6.80 11.25 17.79
CA LEU A 40 -7.24 10.67 16.52
C LEU A 40 -6.90 11.65 15.39
N TYR A 41 -6.49 11.13 14.24
CA TYR A 41 -6.20 11.94 13.06
C TYR A 41 -6.70 11.29 11.77
N THR A 42 -6.83 12.09 10.71
CA THR A 42 -7.13 11.64 9.35
C THR A 42 -6.02 12.07 8.40
N THR A 43 -5.85 11.37 7.30
CA THR A 43 -4.91 11.70 6.21
C THR A 43 -5.69 11.72 4.91
N ASP A 44 -5.57 12.81 4.15
CA ASP A 44 -6.11 12.96 2.80
C ASP A 44 -5.23 13.89 1.97
N SER A 45 -5.19 13.67 0.67
CA SER A 45 -4.35 14.44 -0.25
C SER A 45 -4.60 15.94 -0.23
N ALA A 46 -3.53 16.71 0.00
CA ALA A 46 -3.53 18.17 -0.13
C ALA A 46 -3.54 18.64 -1.59
N ASP A 47 -3.19 17.78 -2.55
CA ASP A 47 -3.28 18.08 -3.98
C ASP A 47 -4.73 18.17 -4.46
N SER A 48 -5.67 17.60 -3.70
CA SER A 48 -7.10 17.63 -3.99
C SER A 48 -7.92 18.28 -2.87
N PRO A 49 -8.36 19.55 -3.04
CA PRO A 49 -9.28 20.19 -2.10
C PRO A 49 -10.58 19.41 -1.85
N PRO A 50 -11.22 18.76 -2.85
CA PRO A 50 -12.36 17.87 -2.60
C PRO A 50 -12.04 16.68 -1.70
N ALA A 51 -10.86 16.07 -1.81
CA ALA A 51 -10.47 14.94 -0.99
C ALA A 51 -10.40 15.35 0.49
N ILE A 52 -9.56 16.33 0.83
CA ILE A 52 -9.45 16.80 2.23
C ILE A 52 -10.78 17.32 2.79
N GLN A 53 -11.61 17.97 1.97
CA GLN A 53 -12.93 18.45 2.40
C GLN A 53 -13.84 17.30 2.83
N CYS A 54 -13.76 16.16 2.15
CA CYS A 54 -14.59 15.01 2.43
C CYS A 54 -13.99 14.10 3.51
N GLY A 55 -12.67 13.91 3.51
CA GLY A 55 -12.00 13.03 4.45
C GLY A 55 -11.78 13.64 5.84
N HIS A 56 -11.79 14.98 5.96
CA HIS A 56 -11.77 15.65 7.25
C HIS A 56 -12.92 15.19 8.16
N VAL A 57 -12.58 14.88 9.42
CA VAL A 57 -13.54 14.52 10.46
C VAL A 57 -13.47 15.52 11.62
N ASN A 58 -14.58 16.23 11.86
CA ASN A 58 -14.64 17.17 12.97
C ASN A 58 -14.29 16.48 14.31
N GLY A 59 -13.49 17.12 15.15
CA GLY A 59 -13.03 16.59 16.42
C GLY A 59 -11.77 15.72 16.34
N THR A 60 -11.26 15.42 15.14
CA THR A 60 -9.94 14.81 14.96
C THR A 60 -8.93 15.82 14.43
N PHE A 61 -7.65 15.47 14.47
CA PHE A 61 -6.60 16.26 13.86
C PHE A 61 -6.47 15.93 12.37
N THR A 62 -6.58 16.93 11.49
CA THR A 62 -6.42 16.74 10.05
C THR A 62 -4.94 16.80 9.70
N THR A 63 -4.46 15.76 9.04
CA THR A 63 -3.14 15.69 8.40
C THR A 63 -3.33 15.51 6.89
N VAL A 64 -2.25 15.64 6.14
CA VAL A 64 -2.28 15.50 4.68
C VAL A 64 -1.19 14.55 4.21
N ASP A 65 -1.36 14.02 3.02
CA ASP A 65 -0.30 13.53 2.15
C ASP A 65 -0.24 14.44 0.90
N PHE A 66 0.81 14.32 0.10
CA PHE A 66 0.86 14.97 -1.21
C PHE A 66 1.90 14.33 -2.13
N ASP A 67 1.70 14.52 -3.43
CA ASP A 67 2.63 14.09 -4.46
C ASP A 67 3.99 14.78 -4.30
N THR A 68 5.04 14.00 -4.49
CA THR A 68 6.41 14.47 -4.40
C THR A 68 7.01 14.75 -5.79
N ASP A 69 6.29 14.47 -6.88
CA ASP A 69 6.70 14.80 -8.24
C ASP A 69 6.65 16.31 -8.49
N ASN A 70 7.82 16.90 -8.82
CA ASN A 70 8.00 18.35 -8.99
C ASN A 70 7.59 19.20 -7.78
N LEU A 71 7.58 18.60 -6.58
CA LEU A 71 7.32 19.31 -5.34
C LEU A 71 8.34 20.43 -5.11
N ASP A 72 7.84 21.60 -4.71
CA ASP A 72 8.66 22.75 -4.32
C ASP A 72 8.28 23.25 -2.92
N TYR A 73 9.16 24.06 -2.34
CA TYR A 73 8.97 24.59 -0.99
C TYR A 73 7.68 25.41 -0.83
N GLN A 74 7.27 26.16 -1.86
CA GLN A 74 6.07 27.00 -1.78
C GLN A 74 4.81 26.14 -1.81
N THR A 75 4.81 25.04 -2.55
CA THR A 75 3.76 24.02 -2.55
C THR A 75 3.62 23.38 -1.18
N ILE A 76 4.73 22.96 -0.54
CA ILE A 76 4.72 22.43 0.84
C ILE A 76 4.08 23.42 1.82
N VAL A 77 4.46 24.71 1.75
CA VAL A 77 3.87 25.77 2.58
C VAL A 77 2.36 25.89 2.35
N ASN A 78 1.91 25.78 1.11
CA ASN A 78 0.49 25.90 0.77
C ASN A 78 -0.31 24.68 1.25
N HIS A 79 0.25 23.47 1.13
CA HIS A 79 -0.37 22.24 1.61
C HIS A 79 -0.57 22.27 3.12
N PHE A 80 0.45 22.69 3.89
CA PHE A 80 0.28 22.82 5.35
C PHE A 80 -0.68 23.94 5.75
N LYS A 81 -0.78 25.05 4.99
CA LYS A 81 -1.82 26.05 5.23
C LYS A 81 -3.22 25.52 4.97
N LEU A 82 -3.39 24.71 3.92
CA LEU A 82 -4.65 24.04 3.62
C LEU A 82 -5.02 23.09 4.74
N GLN A 83 -4.12 22.20 5.15
CA GLN A 83 -4.29 21.29 6.29
C GLN A 83 -4.73 22.06 7.54
N GLN A 84 -4.01 23.13 7.91
CA GLN A 84 -4.30 23.93 9.09
C GLN A 84 -5.70 24.56 9.04
N SER A 85 -6.21 24.94 7.87
CA SER A 85 -7.56 25.49 7.72
C SER A 85 -8.71 24.51 8.07
N PHE A 86 -8.43 23.21 8.10
CA PHE A 86 -9.37 22.17 8.56
C PHE A 86 -9.21 21.83 10.04
N ASN A 87 -8.22 22.43 10.71
CA ASN A 87 -7.96 22.23 12.13
C ASN A 87 -8.52 23.40 12.97
N PRO A 88 -8.84 23.17 14.26
CA PRO A 88 -9.27 24.23 15.16
C PRO A 88 -8.32 25.46 15.13
N ASP A 89 -8.92 26.65 15.15
CA ASP A 89 -8.23 27.95 15.10
C ASP A 89 -7.35 28.18 13.86
N ASN A 90 -7.57 27.41 12.78
CA ASN A 90 -6.70 27.38 11.59
C ASN A 90 -5.24 27.07 11.94
N GLY A 91 -5.01 26.17 12.91
CA GLY A 91 -3.71 25.95 13.53
C GLY A 91 -3.24 24.49 13.53
N GLY A 92 -2.30 24.20 14.43
CA GLY A 92 -1.63 22.90 14.55
C GLY A 92 -0.34 22.78 13.72
N PRO A 93 0.52 21.79 14.04
CA PRO A 93 1.72 21.54 13.26
C PRO A 93 1.37 21.08 11.84
N GLY A 94 2.17 21.47 10.84
CA GLY A 94 2.11 20.82 9.53
C GLY A 94 2.46 19.34 9.70
N VAL A 95 1.68 18.44 9.12
CA VAL A 95 1.94 17.00 9.17
C VAL A 95 1.69 16.39 7.80
N ASP A 96 2.78 15.93 7.19
CA ASP A 96 2.75 15.04 6.02
C ASP A 96 2.76 13.59 6.52
N SER A 97 1.59 12.97 6.60
CA SER A 97 1.43 11.63 7.15
C SER A 97 1.95 10.52 6.23
N GLU A 98 2.17 10.82 4.95
CA GLU A 98 2.67 9.86 3.95
C GLU A 98 3.56 10.56 2.91
N TYR A 99 4.80 10.86 3.27
CA TYR A 99 5.77 11.35 2.30
C TYR A 99 6.23 10.19 1.39
N TYR A 100 5.86 10.24 0.11
CA TYR A 100 6.21 9.23 -0.88
C TYR A 100 7.64 9.41 -1.42
N ASP A 101 8.57 8.57 -0.96
CA ASP A 101 9.98 8.60 -1.39
C ASP A 101 10.33 7.62 -2.52
N GLY A 102 9.34 6.83 -2.92
CA GLY A 102 9.35 5.83 -3.98
C GLY A 102 7.93 5.45 -4.36
N TRP A 103 7.76 4.35 -5.10
CA TRP A 103 6.42 3.90 -5.50
C TRP A 103 6.35 2.39 -5.74
N ILE A 104 5.12 1.88 -5.77
CA ILE A 104 4.82 0.48 -6.05
C ILE A 104 5.17 0.09 -7.49
N VAL A 105 5.58 -1.17 -7.69
CA VAL A 105 5.87 -1.74 -9.01
C VAL A 105 4.80 -2.76 -9.37
N ASN A 106 4.27 -2.64 -10.59
CA ASN A 106 3.25 -3.54 -11.13
C ASN A 106 3.87 -4.62 -12.04
N TRP A 107 3.29 -5.82 -12.03
CA TRP A 107 3.62 -6.91 -12.95
C TRP A 107 3.52 -6.43 -14.40
N GLY A 108 4.57 -6.70 -15.19
CA GLY A 108 4.65 -6.29 -16.60
C GLY A 108 5.11 -4.85 -16.83
N SER A 109 5.32 -4.06 -15.77
CA SER A 109 5.99 -2.76 -15.90
C SER A 109 7.48 -2.93 -16.26
N SER A 110 7.96 -2.13 -17.21
CA SER A 110 9.39 -1.99 -17.51
C SER A 110 10.06 -0.90 -16.65
N TYR A 111 9.24 -0.04 -16.02
CA TYR A 111 9.68 1.03 -15.16
C TYR A 111 9.67 0.54 -13.72
N TYR A 112 10.87 0.38 -13.17
CA TYR A 112 11.08 0.61 -11.74
C TYR A 112 10.76 2.09 -11.54
N SER A 113 9.58 2.35 -10.98
CA SER A 113 9.04 3.70 -10.80
C SER A 113 10.07 4.59 -10.11
N ILE A 114 10.44 5.64 -10.84
CA ILE A 114 11.13 6.84 -10.39
C ILE A 114 12.30 6.56 -9.44
N PHE A 115 13.50 6.38 -10.00
CA PHE A 115 14.73 6.67 -9.24
C PHE A 115 14.73 8.16 -8.92
N HIS A 116 14.12 8.49 -7.80
CA HIS A 116 14.08 9.82 -7.25
C HIS A 116 15.51 10.30 -7.00
N GLN A 117 15.75 11.57 -7.28
CA GLN A 117 17.00 12.21 -6.92
C GLN A 117 17.02 12.37 -5.41
N ILE A 118 17.95 11.69 -4.72
CA ILE A 118 18.18 11.80 -3.26
C ILE A 118 18.14 13.27 -2.81
N GLN A 119 18.72 14.17 -3.60
CA GLN A 119 18.74 15.60 -3.30
C GLN A 119 17.34 16.22 -3.19
N ARG A 120 16.36 15.76 -3.96
CA ARG A 120 14.96 16.22 -3.85
C ARG A 120 14.41 15.87 -2.47
N VAL A 121 14.50 14.61 -2.07
CA VAL A 121 14.01 14.13 -0.77
C VAL A 121 14.65 14.91 0.39
N ILE A 122 15.96 15.14 0.33
CA ILE A 122 16.66 15.94 1.36
C ILE A 122 16.20 17.40 1.38
N ASN A 123 15.94 18.00 0.20
CA ASN A 123 15.41 19.37 0.13
C ASN A 123 14.00 19.46 0.72
N ASP A 124 13.13 18.50 0.41
CA ASP A 124 11.76 18.47 0.90
C ASP A 124 11.74 18.31 2.42
N PHE A 125 12.50 17.37 2.98
CA PHE A 125 12.63 17.17 4.42
C PHE A 125 13.22 18.38 5.13
N THR A 126 14.23 19.03 4.54
CA THR A 126 14.79 20.27 5.09
C THR A 126 13.75 21.40 5.05
N GLY A 127 12.96 21.47 3.98
CA GLY A 127 11.85 22.40 3.83
C GLY A 127 10.80 22.20 4.93
N MET A 128 10.29 20.99 5.08
CA MET A 128 9.32 20.61 6.12
C MET A 128 9.86 20.86 7.53
N TYR A 129 11.13 20.51 7.79
CA TYR A 129 11.78 20.80 9.06
C TYR A 129 11.84 22.31 9.37
N SER A 130 12.15 23.14 8.37
CA SER A 130 12.20 24.60 8.56
C SER A 130 10.82 25.23 8.85
N LEU A 131 9.74 24.52 8.52
CA LEU A 131 8.36 24.86 8.86
C LEU A 131 7.91 24.30 10.21
N ASN A 132 8.79 23.62 10.95
CA ASN A 132 8.45 22.88 12.17
C ASN A 132 7.32 21.85 11.93
N ALA A 133 7.28 21.27 10.73
CA ALA A 133 6.35 20.22 10.37
C ALA A 133 6.86 18.83 10.78
N SER A 134 5.94 17.90 10.97
CA SER A 134 6.23 16.48 11.12
C SER A 134 5.98 15.76 9.79
N TRP A 135 6.71 14.67 9.54
CA TRP A 135 6.42 13.82 8.39
C TRP A 135 6.67 12.35 8.71
N SER A 136 5.99 11.47 7.97
CA SER A 136 6.18 10.03 8.01
C SER A 136 6.60 9.55 6.63
N VAL A 137 7.72 8.82 6.55
CA VAL A 137 8.30 8.39 5.28
C VAL A 137 7.63 7.09 4.80
N TYR A 138 6.82 7.20 3.74
CA TYR A 138 6.14 6.10 3.08
C TYR A 138 6.91 5.77 1.78
N MET A 139 7.79 4.77 1.74
CA MET A 139 8.07 3.73 2.73
C MET A 139 9.51 3.85 3.21
N PHE A 140 9.72 3.95 4.53
CA PHE A 140 11.09 3.86 5.08
C PHE A 140 11.73 2.47 4.89
N HIS A 141 10.91 1.42 4.96
CA HIS A 141 11.22 0.04 4.58
C HIS A 141 9.92 -0.61 4.10
N GLY A 142 9.85 -1.04 2.84
CA GLY A 142 8.63 -1.68 2.32
C GLY A 142 8.59 -3.20 2.50
N GLY A 143 9.68 -3.91 2.21
CA GLY A 143 9.78 -5.36 2.44
C GLY A 143 9.16 -6.22 1.32
N THR A 144 8.35 -7.20 1.68
CA THR A 144 7.85 -8.23 0.75
C THR A 144 6.38 -8.57 1.01
N ASN A 145 5.59 -8.63 -0.06
CA ASN A 145 4.24 -9.16 -0.06
C ASN A 145 4.28 -10.69 -0.14
N PHE A 146 4.43 -11.39 0.99
CA PHE A 146 4.49 -12.85 1.00
C PHE A 146 3.14 -13.51 0.66
N GLY A 147 3.19 -14.71 0.08
CA GLY A 147 2.00 -15.48 -0.24
C GLY A 147 1.08 -14.75 -1.23
N PHE A 148 -0.14 -14.45 -0.80
CA PHE A 148 -1.18 -13.75 -1.58
C PHE A 148 -1.53 -12.39 -0.97
N GLN A 149 -0.59 -11.74 -0.29
CA GLN A 149 -0.82 -10.46 0.40
C GLN A 149 -0.61 -9.23 -0.50
N ASN A 150 -0.20 -9.42 -1.76
CA ASN A 150 -0.03 -8.30 -2.68
C ASN A 150 -1.39 -7.70 -3.10
N ALA A 151 -1.40 -6.38 -3.33
CA ALA A 151 -2.51 -5.71 -3.97
C ALA A 151 -2.61 -6.08 -5.47
N TRP A 152 -3.70 -5.67 -6.11
CA TRP A 152 -3.96 -5.98 -7.52
C TRP A 152 -2.80 -5.51 -8.42
N ASN A 153 -2.23 -6.45 -9.17
CA ASN A 153 -1.09 -6.27 -10.08
C ASN A 153 0.23 -5.83 -9.46
N VAL A 154 0.32 -5.54 -8.16
CA VAL A 154 1.59 -5.22 -7.50
C VAL A 154 2.46 -6.47 -7.42
N ILE A 155 3.77 -6.33 -7.69
CA ILE A 155 4.71 -7.44 -7.62
C ILE A 155 4.92 -7.94 -6.18
N THR A 156 5.51 -9.13 -6.04
CA THR A 156 5.82 -9.71 -4.72
C THR A 156 6.79 -8.85 -3.92
N SER A 157 7.79 -8.27 -4.58
CA SER A 157 8.70 -7.32 -3.95
C SER A 157 7.96 -6.04 -3.61
N TYR A 158 8.10 -5.59 -2.37
CA TYR A 158 7.66 -4.28 -1.92
C TYR A 158 8.87 -3.43 -1.52
N ASP A 159 10.00 -3.58 -2.24
CA ASP A 159 11.24 -2.83 -1.99
C ASP A 159 11.00 -1.31 -1.96
N TYR A 160 10.07 -0.84 -2.81
CA TYR A 160 9.61 0.54 -2.90
C TYR A 160 10.71 1.54 -3.31
N ALA A 161 11.94 1.09 -3.61
CA ALA A 161 13.13 1.94 -3.65
C ALA A 161 13.36 2.72 -2.34
N ALA A 162 12.92 2.13 -1.23
CA ALA A 162 12.95 2.71 0.11
C ALA A 162 14.38 3.01 0.62
N PRO A 163 14.52 3.84 1.68
CA PRO A 163 15.76 4.04 2.41
C PRO A 163 16.37 2.71 2.90
N ILE A 164 15.53 1.77 3.31
CA ILE A 164 15.93 0.40 3.64
C ILE A 164 15.33 -0.56 2.61
N SER A 165 16.19 -1.24 1.85
CA SER A 165 15.76 -2.16 0.79
C SER A 165 14.98 -3.36 1.33
N GLU A 166 14.35 -4.13 0.44
CA GLU A 166 13.52 -5.30 0.75
C GLU A 166 14.21 -6.30 1.70
N ASN A 167 15.52 -6.48 1.58
CA ASN A 167 16.31 -7.39 2.40
C ASN A 167 16.89 -6.76 3.69
N GLY A 168 16.51 -5.52 4.02
CA GLY A 168 16.95 -4.80 5.22
C GLY A 168 18.30 -4.08 5.09
N ASP A 169 18.88 -3.96 3.90
CA ASP A 169 20.14 -3.25 3.71
C ASP A 169 19.93 -1.73 3.65
N VAL A 170 20.91 -0.98 4.16
CA VAL A 170 20.92 0.48 4.00
C VAL A 170 21.21 0.88 2.55
N THR A 171 20.42 1.80 2.03
CA THR A 171 20.62 2.40 0.70
C THR A 171 21.34 3.75 0.79
N PRO A 172 21.81 4.32 -0.34
CA PRO A 172 22.33 5.68 -0.37
C PRO A 172 21.33 6.74 0.12
N LEU A 173 20.02 6.51 -0.08
CA LEU A 173 18.96 7.40 0.40
C LEU A 173 18.91 7.42 1.94
N TYR A 174 18.98 6.25 2.59
CA TYR A 174 19.07 6.16 4.06
C TYR A 174 20.27 6.93 4.61
N VAL A 175 21.45 6.75 4.00
CA VAL A 175 22.66 7.47 4.44
C VAL A 175 22.49 8.98 4.30
N ALA A 176 21.87 9.45 3.23
CA ALA A 176 21.61 10.87 3.02
C ALA A 176 20.63 11.45 4.06
N ILE A 177 19.51 10.76 4.31
CA ILE A 177 18.52 11.16 5.33
C ILE A 177 19.19 11.20 6.70
N ARG A 178 19.97 10.17 7.04
CA ARG A 178 20.72 10.07 8.29
C ARG A 178 21.68 11.25 8.47
N ASN A 179 22.45 11.59 7.44
CA ASN A 179 23.40 12.70 7.48
C ASN A 179 22.71 14.07 7.56
N MET A 180 21.57 14.23 6.90
CA MET A 180 20.74 15.44 7.02
C MET A 180 20.28 15.65 8.46
N ILE A 181 19.71 14.62 9.09
CA ILE A 181 19.24 14.69 10.48
C ILE A 181 20.40 15.02 11.45
N GLN A 182 21.60 14.50 11.21
CA GLN A 182 22.78 14.84 12.03
C GLN A 182 23.16 16.32 11.99
N ASN A 183 22.76 17.06 10.96
CA ASN A 183 23.03 18.48 10.83
C ASN A 183 21.96 19.37 11.48
N PHE A 184 20.85 18.79 11.96
CA PHE A 184 19.84 19.52 12.72
C PHE A 184 20.32 19.69 14.17
N THR A 185 20.54 20.94 14.59
CA THR A 185 21.13 21.26 15.90
C THR A 185 20.18 20.97 17.07
N ASP A 186 18.88 21.03 16.81
CA ASP A 186 17.82 20.91 17.82
C ASP A 186 17.10 19.55 17.74
N TRP A 187 17.71 18.58 17.05
CA TRP A 187 17.16 17.23 16.92
C TRP A 187 17.53 16.38 18.13
N ASP A 188 16.57 16.20 19.05
CA ASP A 188 16.76 15.53 20.34
C ASP A 188 17.24 14.07 20.24
N THR A 189 17.06 13.42 19.08
CA THR A 189 17.35 11.99 18.87
C THR A 189 18.35 11.76 17.74
N PRO A 190 19.64 12.09 17.94
CA PRO A 190 20.63 11.98 16.88
C PRO A 190 20.78 10.52 16.39
N PRO A 191 21.00 10.29 15.09
CA PRO A 191 21.10 8.96 14.55
C PRO A 191 22.24 8.13 15.16
N GLN A 192 21.93 6.89 15.53
CA GLN A 192 22.91 5.94 16.07
C GLN A 192 23.76 5.28 14.98
N ALA A 193 24.67 4.40 15.38
CA ALA A 193 25.49 3.61 14.46
C ALA A 193 24.61 2.72 13.59
N ILE A 194 24.98 2.58 12.31
CA ILE A 194 24.25 1.76 11.35
C ILE A 194 24.53 0.28 11.64
N PRO A 195 23.50 -0.57 11.79
CA PRO A 195 23.68 -2.02 11.90
C PRO A 195 24.36 -2.61 10.67
N GLN A 196 25.04 -3.75 10.83
CA GLN A 196 25.62 -4.44 9.70
C GLN A 196 24.53 -5.02 8.79
N ASN A 197 24.68 -4.85 7.47
CA ASN A 197 23.82 -5.48 6.47
C ASN A 197 23.82 -7.01 6.62
N ASN A 198 22.69 -7.63 6.25
CA ASN A 198 22.50 -9.07 6.33
C ASN A 198 23.54 -9.84 5.48
N THR A 199 23.86 -11.08 5.86
CA THR A 199 24.71 -11.95 5.02
C THR A 199 23.88 -12.54 3.88
N LYS A 200 24.44 -12.58 2.67
CA LYS A 200 23.80 -13.19 1.50
C LYS A 200 24.60 -14.38 1.03
N VAL A 201 23.91 -15.45 0.67
CA VAL A 201 24.52 -16.70 0.22
C VAL A 201 23.93 -17.07 -1.14
N ASN A 202 24.81 -17.36 -2.09
CA ASN A 202 24.41 -17.98 -3.35
C ASN A 202 24.43 -19.51 -3.16
N TYR A 203 23.26 -20.11 -2.99
CA TYR A 203 23.11 -21.57 -2.81
C TYR A 203 23.35 -22.37 -4.11
N GLY A 204 23.48 -21.70 -5.26
CA GLY A 204 23.64 -22.35 -6.55
C GLY A 204 22.36 -23.00 -7.07
N THR A 205 22.51 -23.98 -7.97
CA THR A 205 21.39 -24.64 -8.63
C THR A 205 20.79 -25.73 -7.74
N VAL A 206 19.49 -25.66 -7.49
CA VAL A 206 18.71 -26.72 -6.82
C VAL A 206 17.89 -27.46 -7.86
N ALA A 207 18.17 -28.76 -8.05
CA ALA A 207 17.41 -29.59 -8.99
C ALA A 207 16.04 -29.96 -8.39
N LEU A 208 14.96 -29.62 -9.11
CA LEU A 208 13.59 -29.98 -8.73
C LEU A 208 13.13 -31.23 -9.47
N GLN A 209 12.37 -32.08 -8.79
CA GLN A 209 11.69 -33.22 -9.39
C GLN A 209 10.18 -32.98 -9.42
N ARG A 210 9.56 -33.25 -10.58
CA ARG A 210 8.11 -33.14 -10.72
C ARG A 210 7.41 -34.16 -9.85
N VAL A 211 6.48 -33.70 -9.01
CA VAL A 211 5.57 -34.55 -8.23
C VAL A 211 4.19 -34.57 -8.89
N GLY A 212 3.57 -35.75 -8.98
CA GLY A 212 2.25 -35.94 -9.59
C GLY A 212 2.28 -36.17 -11.10
N THR A 213 1.17 -36.68 -11.64
CA THR A 213 1.04 -37.07 -13.06
C THR A 213 0.45 -35.96 -13.93
N ASN A 214 -0.54 -35.21 -13.45
CA ASN A 214 -1.05 -33.97 -14.01
C ASN A 214 -1.70 -33.10 -12.92
N LEU A 215 -1.87 -31.80 -13.18
CA LEU A 215 -2.36 -30.85 -12.17
C LEU A 215 -3.75 -31.25 -11.64
N ILE A 216 -4.68 -31.60 -12.52
CA ILE A 216 -6.06 -31.91 -12.15
C ILE A 216 -6.14 -33.20 -11.30
N SER A 217 -5.41 -34.26 -11.68
CA SER A 217 -5.38 -35.50 -10.89
C SER A 217 -4.74 -35.29 -9.53
N THR A 218 -3.69 -34.48 -9.43
CA THR A 218 -3.08 -34.13 -8.14
C THR A 218 -4.04 -33.29 -7.29
N LEU A 219 -4.68 -32.27 -7.86
CA LEU A 219 -5.63 -31.40 -7.14
C LEU A 219 -6.81 -32.21 -6.61
N THR A 220 -7.41 -33.08 -7.43
CA THR A 220 -8.53 -33.93 -6.99
C THR A 220 -8.17 -34.91 -5.87
N GLN A 221 -6.90 -35.25 -5.67
CA GLN A 221 -6.45 -36.09 -4.56
C GLN A 221 -6.29 -35.32 -3.24
N ILE A 222 -6.05 -34.01 -3.30
CA ILE A 222 -5.84 -33.17 -2.11
C ILE A 222 -7.07 -32.36 -1.72
N LEU A 223 -8.09 -32.28 -2.60
CA LEU A 223 -9.34 -31.62 -2.30
C LEU A 223 -10.16 -32.45 -1.30
N GLU A 224 -10.40 -31.87 -0.12
CA GLU A 224 -11.18 -32.52 0.93
C GLU A 224 -12.69 -32.50 0.65
N SER A 225 -13.18 -31.45 -0.03
CA SER A 225 -14.59 -31.31 -0.40
C SER A 225 -14.78 -30.42 -1.64
N CYS A 226 -15.86 -30.67 -2.38
CA CYS A 226 -16.25 -29.89 -3.57
C CYS A 226 -17.68 -29.37 -3.41
N THR A 227 -17.89 -28.09 -3.73
CA THR A 227 -19.23 -27.49 -3.79
C THR A 227 -19.82 -27.68 -5.18
N THR A 228 -21.02 -28.28 -5.26
CA THR A 228 -21.77 -28.40 -6.50
C THR A 228 -22.77 -27.25 -6.64
N SER A 229 -22.79 -26.60 -7.80
CA SER A 229 -23.75 -25.53 -8.12
C SER A 229 -24.13 -25.58 -9.60
N THR A 230 -25.34 -25.07 -9.93
CA THR A 230 -25.80 -24.93 -11.31
C THR A 230 -24.99 -23.88 -12.08
N TYR A 231 -24.54 -22.82 -11.39
CA TYR A 231 -23.74 -21.74 -11.95
C TYR A 231 -22.43 -21.59 -11.18
N PRO A 232 -21.33 -21.11 -11.81
CA PRO A 232 -20.08 -20.83 -11.11
C PRO A 232 -20.33 -19.90 -9.92
N MET A 233 -19.78 -20.27 -8.76
CA MET A 233 -19.81 -19.47 -7.54
C MET A 233 -18.50 -18.68 -7.42
N THR A 234 -18.54 -17.49 -6.82
CA THR A 234 -17.32 -16.73 -6.52
C THR A 234 -16.51 -17.38 -5.38
N PHE A 235 -15.27 -16.92 -5.21
CA PHE A 235 -14.39 -17.32 -4.11
C PHE A 235 -15.05 -17.09 -2.74
N GLU A 236 -15.70 -15.94 -2.55
CA GLU A 236 -16.38 -15.56 -1.31
C GLU A 236 -17.61 -16.43 -1.05
N GLN A 237 -18.38 -16.77 -2.09
CA GLN A 237 -19.56 -17.62 -1.97
C GLN A 237 -19.23 -19.05 -1.51
N ILE A 238 -17.99 -19.50 -1.72
CA ILE A 238 -17.49 -20.79 -1.21
C ILE A 238 -16.55 -20.62 0.00
N ASN A 239 -16.53 -19.44 0.61
CA ASN A 239 -15.71 -19.11 1.78
C ASN A 239 -14.21 -19.38 1.59
N HIS A 240 -13.68 -19.04 0.41
CA HIS A 240 -12.27 -19.22 0.05
C HIS A 240 -11.65 -17.87 -0.33
N GLY A 241 -10.84 -17.28 0.56
CA GLY A 241 -10.38 -15.89 0.40
C GLY A 241 -9.17 -15.66 -0.53
N TYR A 242 -8.28 -16.65 -0.69
CA TYR A 242 -6.99 -16.46 -1.39
C TYR A 242 -6.56 -17.72 -2.14
N GLY A 243 -5.76 -17.55 -3.19
CA GLY A 243 -5.11 -18.65 -3.89
C GLY A 243 -5.86 -19.11 -5.12
N PHE A 244 -6.22 -20.40 -5.18
CA PHE A 244 -6.69 -21.05 -6.41
C PHE A 244 -7.99 -21.82 -6.17
N VAL A 245 -8.95 -21.67 -7.09
CA VAL A 245 -10.19 -22.46 -7.12
C VAL A 245 -10.28 -23.23 -8.43
N LEU A 246 -10.59 -24.52 -8.33
CA LEU A 246 -10.81 -25.39 -9.47
C LEU A 246 -12.32 -25.47 -9.79
N TYR A 247 -12.69 -24.96 -10.97
CA TYR A 247 -14.04 -25.13 -11.52
C TYR A 247 -14.06 -26.27 -12.53
N THR A 248 -14.93 -27.25 -12.34
CA THR A 248 -15.06 -28.42 -13.23
C THR A 248 -16.47 -28.55 -13.77
N THR A 249 -16.59 -28.89 -15.05
CA THR A 249 -17.86 -29.27 -15.68
C THR A 249 -17.65 -30.31 -16.78
N THR A 250 -18.72 -30.96 -17.22
CA THR A 250 -18.71 -31.89 -18.34
C THR A 250 -19.48 -31.32 -19.52
N LEU A 251 -18.80 -31.16 -20.66
CA LEU A 251 -19.42 -30.70 -21.89
C LEU A 251 -20.34 -31.78 -22.47
N GLN A 252 -21.62 -31.46 -22.64
CA GLN A 252 -22.61 -32.38 -23.23
C GLN A 252 -22.56 -32.39 -24.76
N LYS A 253 -21.94 -31.38 -25.36
CA LYS A 253 -21.82 -31.20 -26.82
C LYS A 253 -20.45 -30.60 -27.15
N SER A 254 -19.91 -30.96 -28.31
CA SER A 254 -18.68 -30.40 -28.85
C SER A 254 -18.85 -28.90 -29.17
N GLY A 255 -17.78 -28.12 -29.02
CA GLY A 255 -17.74 -26.69 -29.32
C GLY A 255 -16.38 -26.26 -29.84
N LYS A 256 -16.28 -25.01 -30.33
CA LYS A 256 -15.02 -24.42 -30.83
C LYS A 256 -14.46 -23.31 -29.93
N THR A 257 -15.35 -22.55 -29.31
CA THR A 257 -14.98 -21.37 -28.52
C THR A 257 -15.60 -21.48 -27.14
N LEU A 258 -14.78 -21.32 -26.11
CA LEU A 258 -15.22 -21.14 -24.73
C LEU A 258 -15.09 -19.66 -24.39
N SER A 259 -16.19 -19.05 -23.96
CA SER A 259 -16.20 -17.67 -23.45
C SER A 259 -16.60 -17.71 -21.98
N ILE A 260 -15.77 -17.11 -21.14
CA ILE A 260 -15.97 -17.05 -19.69
C ILE A 260 -15.92 -15.57 -19.30
N PRO A 261 -17.03 -14.83 -19.45
CA PRO A 261 -17.08 -13.46 -18.97
C PRO A 261 -16.92 -13.45 -17.44
N GLY A 262 -16.08 -12.55 -16.92
CA GLY A 262 -15.92 -12.35 -15.48
C GLY A 262 -14.87 -13.22 -14.79
N ILE A 263 -13.89 -13.77 -15.51
CA ILE A 263 -12.68 -14.30 -14.86
C ILE A 263 -12.01 -13.16 -14.09
N ARG A 264 -11.77 -13.39 -12.79
CA ARG A 264 -11.03 -12.50 -11.89
C ARG A 264 -10.03 -13.36 -11.11
N ASP A 265 -8.74 -13.39 -11.42
CA ASP A 265 -8.01 -12.56 -12.41
C ASP A 265 -7.44 -13.34 -13.60
N TYR A 266 -6.97 -14.56 -13.37
CA TYR A 266 -6.38 -15.42 -14.42
C TYR A 266 -6.99 -16.83 -14.37
N GLY A 267 -7.24 -17.41 -15.55
CA GLY A 267 -7.81 -18.75 -15.68
C GLY A 267 -6.95 -19.65 -16.57
N TYR A 268 -6.66 -20.86 -16.09
CA TYR A 268 -6.00 -21.91 -16.87
C TYR A 268 -7.03 -22.96 -17.29
N VAL A 269 -7.23 -23.15 -18.59
CA VAL A 269 -8.27 -24.04 -19.11
C VAL A 269 -7.67 -25.37 -19.54
N PHE A 270 -8.30 -26.46 -19.10
CA PHE A 270 -7.92 -27.81 -19.47
C PHE A 270 -9.14 -28.56 -20.02
N LEU A 271 -8.99 -29.23 -21.16
CA LEU A 271 -9.98 -30.15 -21.72
C LEU A 271 -9.41 -31.56 -21.72
N ASN A 272 -10.05 -32.49 -21.00
CA ASN A 272 -9.56 -33.87 -20.84
C ASN A 272 -8.09 -33.94 -20.41
N ASN A 273 -7.70 -33.10 -19.44
CA ASN A 273 -6.33 -32.94 -18.93
C ASN A 273 -5.30 -32.36 -19.92
N VAL A 274 -5.74 -31.81 -21.06
CA VAL A 274 -4.88 -31.12 -22.02
C VAL A 274 -5.08 -29.60 -21.88
N TYR A 275 -3.98 -28.87 -21.64
CA TYR A 275 -4.00 -27.40 -21.60
C TYR A 275 -4.47 -26.82 -22.95
N GLN A 276 -5.37 -25.84 -22.92
CA GLN A 276 -5.97 -25.22 -24.11
C GLN A 276 -5.40 -23.84 -24.40
#